data_AF-A0A9X1RC79-F1
#
_entry.id   AF-A0A9X1RC79-F1
#
_cell.length_a   1.000
_cell.length_b   1.000
_cell.length_c   1.000
_cell.angle_alpha   90.00
_cell.angle_beta   90.00
_cell.angle_gamma   90.00
#
_symmetry.space_group_name_H-M   'P 1'
#
loop_
_entity.id
_entity.type
_entity.pdbx_description
1 polymer ?
#
loop_
_entity_poly.entity_id
_entity_poly.type
_entity_poly.pdbx_seq_one_letter_code
_entity_poly.pdbx_strand_id
1 'polypeptide(L)' 'MDGYYFVWIRGLDGRPMPQIWHADQFFGPEWKFRHVMARHILDARMREMGLDRLTKLFPAPRGTDEAV' A
#
# COMPACT_ATOMS: atom_id res chain seq x y z
N MET A 1 1.20 7.69 -16.26
CA MET A 1 1.74 8.23 -15.00
C MET A 1 2.71 7.18 -14.48
N ASP A 2 4.02 7.38 -14.61
CA ASP A 2 5.04 6.38 -14.21
C ASP A 2 5.40 6.52 -12.71
N GLY A 3 4.41 6.31 -11.86
CA GLY A 3 4.57 6.43 -10.40
C GLY A 3 4.65 5.06 -9.73
N TYR A 4 5.51 4.93 -8.72
CA TYR A 4 5.45 3.81 -7.79
C TYR A 4 4.68 4.22 -6.54
N TYR A 5 3.95 3.28 -5.97
CA TYR A 5 3.15 3.48 -4.78
C TYR A 5 3.48 2.40 -3.78
N PHE A 6 3.67 2.79 -2.53
CA PHE A 6 3.66 1.89 -1.42
C PHE A 6 2.22 1.73 -0.95
N VAL A 7 1.74 0.49 -0.93
CA VAL A 7 0.38 0.18 -0.52
C VAL A 7 0.38 -0.82 0.62
N TRP A 8 -0.53 -0.59 1.56
CA TRP A 8 -0.94 -1.61 2.50
C TRP A 8 -2.17 -2.29 1.95
N ILE A 9 -2.11 -3.61 1.78
CA ILE A 9 -3.30 -4.40 1.47
C ILE A 9 -3.69 -5.28 2.66
N ARG A 10 -4.97 -5.59 2.77
CA ARG A 10 -5.47 -6.58 3.70
C ARG A 10 -5.16 -7.96 3.14
N GLY A 11 -4.21 -8.66 3.75
CA GLY A 11 -3.90 -10.05 3.43
C GLY A 11 -5.08 -10.98 3.74
N LEU A 12 -5.04 -12.20 3.20
CA LEU A 12 -6.06 -13.22 3.45
C LEU A 12 -6.16 -13.60 4.94
N ASP A 13 -5.02 -13.55 5.66
CA ASP A 13 -4.94 -13.73 7.11
C ASP A 13 -5.46 -12.53 7.93
N GLY A 14 -6.02 -11.50 7.26
CA GLY A 14 -6.49 -10.26 7.87
C GLY A 14 -5.38 -9.30 8.32
N ARG A 15 -4.11 -9.68 8.19
CA ARG A 15 -2.96 -8.84 8.53
C ARG A 15 -2.66 -7.84 7.41
N PRO A 16 -2.28 -6.59 7.75
CA PRO A 16 -1.82 -5.65 6.76
C PRO A 16 -0.51 -6.15 6.15
N MET A 17 -0.47 -6.21 4.82
CA MET A 17 0.67 -6.70 4.05
C MET A 17 1.18 -5.56 3.15
N PRO A 18 2.44 -5.15 3.31
CA PRO A 18 3.00 -4.04 2.56
C PRO A 18 3.43 -4.50 1.17
N GLN A 19 3.10 -3.74 0.14
CA GLN A 19 3.50 -4.01 -1.25
C GLN A 19 3.90 -2.71 -1.96
N ILE A 20 4.66 -2.87 -3.04
CA ILE A 20 4.97 -1.76 -3.96
C ILE A 20 4.25 -2.04 -5.27
N TRP A 21 3.38 -1.11 -5.66
CA TRP A 21 2.61 -1.18 -6.90
C TRP A 21 3.09 -0.10 -7.87
N HIS A 22 3.06 -0.42 -9.16
CA HIS A 22 3.16 0.60 -10.21
C HIS A 22 1.81 1.29 -10.38
N ALA A 23 1.80 2.54 -10.83
CA ALA A 23 0.60 3.29 -11.16
C ALA A 23 -0.34 2.48 -12.08
N ASP A 24 0.23 1.72 -13.01
CA ASP A 24 -0.56 0.93 -13.95
C ASP A 24 -1.36 -0.19 -13.28
N GLN A 25 -0.90 -0.67 -12.13
CA GLN A 25 -1.64 -1.66 -11.34
C GLN A 25 -2.92 -1.07 -10.74
N PHE A 26 -3.05 0.26 -10.72
CA PHE A 26 -4.26 0.96 -10.29
C PHE A 26 -5.33 1.13 -11.38
N PHE A 27 -5.05 0.77 -12.63
CA PHE A 27 -6.08 0.72 -13.69
C PHE A 27 -6.65 -0.69 -13.90
N GLY A 28 -6.27 -1.63 -13.04
CA GLY A 28 -6.80 -2.99 -13.04
C GLY A 28 -8.24 -3.10 -12.51
N PRO A 29 -8.81 -4.31 -12.51
CA PRO A 29 -10.18 -4.53 -12.04
C PRO A 29 -10.36 -4.15 -10.56
N GLU A 30 -11.52 -3.56 -10.25
CA GLU A 30 -11.81 -2.89 -8.97
C GLU A 30 -11.63 -3.76 -7.71
N TRP A 31 -11.74 -5.09 -7.85
CA TRP A 31 -11.57 -6.02 -6.74
C TRP A 31 -10.17 -5.93 -6.09
N LYS A 32 -9.13 -5.55 -6.84
CA LYS A 32 -7.78 -5.34 -6.28
C LYS A 32 -7.74 -4.16 -5.31
N PHE A 33 -8.55 -3.11 -5.55
CA PHE A 33 -8.59 -1.92 -4.71
C PHE A 33 -9.38 -2.12 -3.43
N ARG A 34 -10.34 -3.04 -3.41
CA ARG A 34 -11.12 -3.36 -2.20
C ARG A 34 -10.26 -3.86 -1.05
N HIS A 35 -9.09 -4.41 -1.34
CA HIS A 35 -8.14 -4.86 -0.33
C HIS A 35 -7.10 -3.79 0.04
N VAL A 36 -7.02 -2.67 -0.70
CA VAL A 36 -6.06 -1.59 -0.38
C VAL A 36 -6.56 -0.82 0.84
N MET A 37 -5.77 -0.88 1.91
CA MET A 37 -6.04 -0.19 3.17
C MET A 37 -5.44 1.23 3.17
N ALA A 38 -4.27 1.40 2.56
CA ALA A 38 -3.60 2.70 2.44
C ALA A 38 -2.70 2.72 1.20
N ARG A 39 -2.47 3.92 0.65
CA ARG A 39 -1.55 4.15 -0.48
C ARG A 39 -0.71 5.40 -0.25
N HIS A 40 0.57 5.31 -0.56
CA HIS A 40 1.54 6.40 -0.49
C HIS A 40 2.34 6.45 -1.78
N ILE A 41 2.48 7.64 -2.36
CA ILE A 41 3.32 7.84 -3.55
C ILE A 41 4.78 7.69 -3.13
N LEU A 42 5.55 6.93 -3.90
CA LEU A 42 6.98 6.77 -3.70
C LEU A 42 7.74 7.68 -4.66
N ASP A 43 8.58 8.55 -4.09
CA ASP A 43 9.62 9.25 -4.84
C ASP A 43 10.76 8.30 -5.21
N ALA A 44 11.59 8.71 -6.18
CA ALA A 44 12.73 7.92 -6.67
C ALA A 44 13.64 7.41 -5.53
N ARG A 45 13.91 8.26 -4.52
CA ARG A 45 14.72 7.92 -3.36
C ARG A 45 14.06 6.90 -2.42
N MET A 46 12.73 6.92 -2.31
CA MET A 46 11.98 5.98 -1.46
C MET A 46 11.80 4.63 -2.14
N ARG A 47 11.77 4.60 -3.49
CA ARG A 47 11.75 3.35 -4.26
C ARG A 47 12.98 2.49 -4.01
N GLU A 48 14.14 3.12 -3.82
CA GLU A 48 15.38 2.43 -3.46
C GLU A 48 15.38 1.95 -2.00
N MET A 49 14.46 2.45 -1.17
CA MET A 49 14.27 1.94 0.17
C MET A 49 13.49 0.62 0.11
N GLY A 50 14.07 -0.43 0.67
CA GLY A 50 13.37 -1.70 0.82
C GLY A 50 12.10 -1.56 1.68
N LEU A 51 11.19 -2.53 1.55
CA LEU A 51 9.91 -2.57 2.26
C LEU A 51 10.05 -2.32 3.77
N ASP A 52 11.10 -2.83 4.42
CA ASP A 52 11.33 -2.68 5.86
C ASP A 52 11.49 -1.21 6.32
N ARG A 53 12.08 -0.35 5.47
CA ARG A 53 12.15 1.09 5.75
C ARG A 53 10.83 1.77 5.44
N LEU A 54 10.16 1.36 4.36
CA LEU A 54 8.86 1.93 3.99
C LEU A 54 7.79 1.64 5.03
N THR A 55 7.78 0.45 5.64
CA THR A 55 6.85 0.11 6.73
C THR A 55 7.11 0.90 8.00
N LYS A 56 8.34 1.38 8.23
CA LYS A 56 8.69 2.27 9.36
C LYS A 56 8.26 3.71 9.09
N LEU A 57 8.40 4.19 7.85
CA LEU A 57 7.99 5.53 7.43
C LEU A 57 6.47 5.66 7.29
N PHE A 58 5.85 4.62 6.77
CA PHE A 58 4.41 4.51 6.51
C PHE A 58 3.87 3.29 7.24
N PRO A 59 3.63 3.40 8.57
CA PRO A 59 3.15 2.28 9.36
C PRO A 59 1.78 1.80 8.86
N ALA A 60 1.51 0.51 9.07
CA ALA A 60 0.22 -0.07 8.69
C ALA A 60 -0.92 0.67 9.42
N PRO A 61 -2.02 0.98 8.72
CA PRO A 61 -3.23 1.41 9.39
C PRO A 61 -3.64 0.30 10.37
N ARG A 62 -3.72 0.63 11.66
CA ARG A 62 -4.27 -0.27 12.68
C ARG A 62 -5.70 -0.58 12.25
N GLY A 63 -6.08 -1.85 12.21
CA GLY A 63 -7.40 -2.28 11.73
C GLY A 63 -8.51 -1.39 12.29
N THR A 64 -9.33 -0.86 11.38
CA THR A 64 -10.49 0.01 11.57
C THR A 64 -11.24 -0.22 12.89
N ASP A 65 -11.34 0.81 13.72
CA ASP A 65 -12.59 1.04 14.46
C ASP A 65 -13.44 1.92 13.55
N GLU A 66 -14.61 1.40 13.16
CA GLU A 66 -15.64 2.20 12.55
C GLU A 66 -16.06 3.27 13.56
N ALA A 67 -15.63 4.52 13.37
CA ALA A 67 -16.34 5.64 13.96
C ALA A 67 -17.66 5.79 13.18
N VAL A 68 -18.67 5.08 13.68
CA VAL A 68 -20.10 5.35 13.49
C VAL A 68 -20.41 6.80 13.84
#